data_AF-A0A5I9DZ44-F1
#
_entry.id   AF-A0A5I9DZ44-F1
#
_cell.length_a   1.000
_cell.length_b   1.000
_cell.length_c   1.000
_cell.angle_alpha   90.00
_cell.angle_beta   90.00
_cell.angle_gamma   90.00
#
_symmetry.space_group_name_H-M   'P 1'
#
loop_
_entity.id
_entity.type
_entity.pdbx_description
1 polymer ?
#
loop_
_entity_poly.entity_id
_entity_poly.type
_entity_poly.pdbx_seq_one_letter_code
_entity_poly.pdbx_strand_id
1 'polypeptide(L)'
;MSRKSSNVGAAMLQPGRQSQAAGNISVMPAAEMPMVLTLDQLSPNPDNPRTSRNPRYDDIKASIRSRGLDTVPKVTRDPDGEPDMYIFSDGGNTRYQILSELWQETGEDRFFRVHVLFKPWPGRLQCVIGHLAENEVRGELSFIEKAQGIHKARSIYEEQLGKPVSLRQLSELLTREGLPVHNSTISRMEDALKYLFPWIPDLLESGLGRPQITALLALRHDAERVWDEFCLISDTGDKSFSDVFGQCCGRFNSPELWSLEMFRDELIGDLLHALPHPELDYDRWMMELDPKERNRRHHFGDPEPVSIPPVNSLVTADSAGQATPAQKSVEVAQPFSSPRREISGEPVTPAPDNTPPEKLDKQPPRHEVQPDMYGAAPVISGESGDVSGLVTLSDGYGEENGGEEDNGEDGLLSLLTPEPEVVLQDDAPVTNDSIWHVPAHQDDIEHLQNTAFRLAWELGEVLGCEDEILPQRDNDMSAGYVGAGEVCSEAAAFLLGLTGEAPALHPAAGVCGLPELFTGGPGEGEAPALTDEDALKLLRLMRVMRRLRELQRGLTYGEDNSDE
;
A
#
# COMPACT_ATOMS: atom_id res chain seq x y z
N MET A 1 -32.82 -91.48 1.44
CA MET A 1 -32.75 -90.62 2.63
C MET A 1 -31.33 -90.12 2.81
N SER A 2 -31.10 -88.81 2.71
CA SER A 2 -30.28 -88.03 3.66
C SER A 2 -30.15 -86.60 3.12
N ARG A 3 -30.87 -85.67 3.75
CA ARG A 3 -30.79 -84.23 3.52
C ARG A 3 -29.52 -83.74 4.21
N LYS A 4 -28.59 -83.12 3.49
CA LYS A 4 -27.51 -82.31 4.12
C LYS A 4 -27.96 -80.85 4.09
N SER A 5 -28.36 -80.36 5.27
CA SER A 5 -28.58 -78.96 5.57
C SER A 5 -27.25 -78.20 5.53
N SER A 6 -27.13 -77.23 4.63
CA SER A 6 -26.02 -76.26 4.65
C SER A 6 -26.16 -75.36 5.87
N ASN A 7 -25.19 -75.44 6.77
CA ASN A 7 -25.17 -74.65 8.00
C ASN A 7 -24.66 -73.24 7.69
N VAL A 8 -25.61 -72.34 7.44
CA VAL A 8 -25.38 -70.93 7.03
C VAL A 8 -24.65 -70.11 8.10
N GLY A 9 -24.73 -70.53 9.37
CA GLY A 9 -24.09 -69.83 10.49
C GLY A 9 -22.56 -69.93 10.51
N ALA A 10 -21.97 -70.98 9.93
CA ALA A 10 -20.52 -71.15 9.87
C ALA A 10 -19.86 -70.32 8.76
N ALA A 11 -20.64 -69.82 7.79
CA ALA A 11 -20.13 -69.00 6.69
C ALA A 11 -20.02 -67.50 7.05
N MET A 12 -20.69 -67.03 8.11
CA MET A 12 -20.69 -65.63 8.52
C MET A 12 -19.61 -65.25 9.55
N LEU A 13 -18.82 -66.22 10.04
CA LEU A 13 -17.81 -66.02 11.09
C LEU A 13 -16.37 -66.12 10.58
N GLN A 14 -16.15 -66.02 9.26
CA GLN A 14 -14.77 -65.92 8.75
C GLN A 14 -14.23 -64.49 8.94
N PRO A 15 -13.03 -64.32 9.52
CA PRO A 15 -12.34 -63.04 9.54
C PRO A 15 -12.15 -62.55 8.10
N GLY A 16 -12.47 -61.27 7.86
CA GLY A 16 -12.41 -60.66 6.54
C GLY A 16 -11.11 -60.98 5.82
N ARG A 17 -11.22 -61.57 4.63
CA ARG A 17 -10.13 -61.69 3.66
C ARG A 17 -9.50 -60.31 3.48
N GLN A 18 -8.22 -60.19 3.79
CA GLN A 18 -7.38 -59.12 3.27
C GLN A 18 -7.46 -59.19 1.74
N SER A 19 -8.10 -58.18 1.14
CA SER A 19 -8.15 -57.99 -0.30
C SER A 19 -6.76 -57.54 -0.77
N GLN A 20 -5.87 -58.49 -1.06
CA GLN A 20 -4.71 -58.23 -1.91
C GLN A 20 -5.12 -58.43 -3.38
N ALA A 21 -4.68 -57.49 -4.20
CA ALA A 21 -4.83 -57.41 -5.66
C ALA A 21 -6.19 -56.95 -6.20
N ALA A 22 -6.51 -55.66 -5.99
CA ALA A 22 -7.06 -54.85 -7.07
C ALA A 22 -5.88 -54.09 -7.68
N GLY A 23 -5.69 -54.19 -9.00
CA GLY A 23 -4.68 -53.40 -9.69
C GLY A 23 -4.87 -51.92 -9.38
N ASN A 24 -3.76 -51.21 -9.12
CA ASN A 24 -3.71 -49.79 -8.81
C ASN A 24 -4.28 -48.95 -9.96
N ILE A 25 -5.59 -48.89 -10.08
CA ILE A 25 -6.26 -47.75 -10.65
C ILE A 25 -6.34 -46.77 -9.48
N SER A 26 -5.37 -45.86 -9.44
CA SER A 26 -5.27 -44.80 -8.43
C SER A 26 -6.41 -43.80 -8.66
N VAL A 27 -7.64 -44.20 -8.36
CA VAL A 27 -8.81 -43.31 -8.41
C VAL A 27 -8.67 -42.36 -7.24
N MET A 28 -8.29 -41.11 -7.53
CA MET A 28 -8.30 -40.03 -6.55
C MET A 28 -9.72 -39.91 -5.98
N PRO A 29 -9.90 -39.90 -4.65
CA PRO A 29 -11.21 -39.64 -4.07
C PRO A 29 -11.75 -38.29 -4.57
N ALA A 30 -12.98 -38.26 -5.08
CA ALA A 30 -13.60 -37.04 -5.61
C ALA A 30 -14.21 -36.15 -4.51
N ALA A 31 -14.16 -36.59 -3.25
CA ALA A 31 -14.72 -35.91 -2.10
C ALA A 31 -13.75 -35.97 -0.92
N GLU A 32 -13.96 -35.09 0.06
CA GLU A 32 -13.17 -35.09 1.29
C GLU A 32 -13.36 -36.41 2.06
N MET A 33 -12.27 -37.01 2.53
CA MET A 33 -12.33 -38.31 3.18
C MET A 33 -11.29 -38.43 4.31
N PRO A 34 -11.67 -38.88 5.52
CA PRO A 34 -10.70 -39.14 6.58
C PRO A 34 -9.84 -40.35 6.23
N MET A 35 -8.53 -40.22 6.43
CA MET A 35 -7.53 -41.24 6.15
C MET A 35 -6.52 -41.34 7.30
N VAL A 36 -5.80 -42.45 7.35
CA VAL A 36 -4.62 -42.61 8.22
C VAL A 36 -3.43 -42.84 7.30
N LEU A 37 -2.49 -41.91 7.33
CA LEU A 37 -1.26 -41.97 6.53
C LEU A 37 -0.05 -42.15 7.44
N THR A 38 1.00 -42.76 6.93
CA THR A 38 2.30 -42.79 7.61
C THR A 38 3.11 -41.53 7.29
N LEU A 39 4.09 -41.20 8.12
CA LEU A 39 5.02 -40.10 7.83
C LEU A 39 5.75 -40.27 6.49
N ASP A 40 6.00 -41.51 6.06
CA ASP A 40 6.63 -41.81 4.75
C ASP A 40 5.71 -41.51 3.56
N GLN A 41 4.39 -41.42 3.79
CA GLN A 41 3.39 -41.06 2.79
C GLN A 41 3.05 -39.57 2.79
N LEU A 42 3.66 -38.80 3.69
CA LEU A 42 3.44 -37.37 3.85
C LEU A 42 4.71 -36.60 3.49
N SER A 43 4.56 -35.53 2.72
CA SER A 43 5.63 -34.58 2.44
C SER A 43 5.20 -33.14 2.74
N PRO A 44 6.16 -32.26 3.10
CA PRO A 44 5.89 -30.84 3.18
C PRO A 44 5.45 -30.30 1.82
N ASN A 45 4.58 -29.30 1.82
CA ASN A 45 4.22 -28.65 0.57
C ASN A 45 5.43 -27.85 0.01
N PRO A 46 5.91 -28.14 -1.22
CA PRO A 46 7.07 -27.45 -1.81
C PRO A 46 6.81 -25.97 -2.11
N ASP A 47 5.54 -25.56 -2.16
CA ASP A 47 5.11 -24.21 -2.45
C ASP A 47 4.65 -23.44 -1.20
N ASN A 48 5.11 -23.86 -0.01
CA ASN A 48 4.85 -23.12 1.21
C ASN A 48 5.56 -21.76 1.18
N PRO A 49 4.83 -20.63 1.27
CA PRO A 49 5.44 -19.30 1.21
C PRO A 49 6.26 -18.96 2.44
N ARG A 50 6.07 -19.67 3.57
CA ARG A 50 6.85 -19.46 4.78
C ARG A 50 8.13 -20.30 4.75
N THR A 51 9.28 -19.62 4.78
CA THR A 51 10.61 -20.24 4.87
C THR A 51 11.18 -20.16 6.30
N SER A 52 10.71 -19.19 7.09
CA SER A 52 11.14 -18.98 8.48
C SER A 52 10.61 -20.04 9.47
N ARG A 53 11.39 -20.38 10.50
CA ARG A 53 10.98 -21.29 11.58
C ARG A 53 9.89 -20.64 12.43
N ASN A 54 8.84 -21.39 12.75
CA ASN A 54 7.76 -20.88 13.59
C ASN A 54 8.26 -20.53 15.02
N PRO A 55 8.03 -19.31 15.55
CA PRO A 55 8.44 -18.95 16.91
C PRO A 55 7.86 -19.86 18.00
N ARG A 56 6.65 -20.38 17.81
CA ARG A 56 5.96 -21.27 18.76
C ARG A 56 6.31 -22.75 18.56
N TYR A 57 7.39 -23.06 17.84
CA TYR A 57 7.76 -24.44 17.49
C TYR A 57 7.87 -25.34 18.73
N ASP A 58 8.61 -24.89 19.75
CA ASP A 58 8.90 -25.70 20.93
C ASP A 58 7.63 -25.94 21.78
N ASP A 59 6.76 -24.93 21.88
CA ASP A 59 5.46 -25.05 22.55
C ASP A 59 4.55 -26.06 21.84
N ILE A 60 4.50 -26.00 20.50
CA ILE A 60 3.74 -26.94 19.68
C ILE A 60 4.32 -28.36 19.86
N LYS A 61 5.65 -28.52 19.89
CA LYS A 61 6.31 -29.81 20.12
C LYS A 61 5.97 -30.39 21.48
N ALA A 62 6.00 -29.58 22.54
CA ALA A 62 5.61 -30.00 23.88
C ALA A 62 4.12 -30.40 23.97
N SER A 63 3.23 -29.64 23.31
CA SER A 63 1.81 -29.97 23.22
C SER A 63 1.56 -31.29 22.49
N ILE A 64 2.18 -31.49 21.32
CA ILE A 64 2.03 -32.73 20.53
C ILE A 64 2.59 -33.93 21.29
N ARG A 65 3.73 -33.77 22.00
CA ARG A 65 4.31 -34.85 22.79
C ARG A 65 3.38 -35.32 23.93
N SER A 66 2.67 -34.40 24.57
CA SER A 66 1.79 -34.68 25.72
C SER A 66 0.39 -35.16 25.31
N ARG A 67 -0.28 -34.42 24.42
CA ARG A 67 -1.70 -34.66 24.05
C ARG A 67 -1.89 -35.33 22.69
N GLY A 68 -0.86 -35.33 21.85
CA GLY A 68 -1.00 -35.69 20.44
C GLY A 68 -1.49 -34.52 19.59
N LEU A 69 -1.98 -34.83 18.39
CA LEU A 69 -2.39 -33.82 17.42
C LEU A 69 -3.88 -33.46 17.61
N ASP A 70 -4.16 -32.30 18.19
CA ASP A 70 -5.54 -31.87 18.49
C ASP A 70 -6.36 -31.56 17.22
N THR A 71 -5.71 -31.04 16.18
CA THR A 71 -6.35 -30.68 14.91
C THR A 71 -5.93 -31.62 13.79
N VAL A 72 -6.89 -32.27 13.14
CA VAL A 72 -6.66 -33.17 11.99
C VAL A 72 -6.12 -32.36 10.80
N PRO A 73 -4.89 -32.60 10.31
CA PRO A 73 -4.33 -31.92 9.16
C PRO A 73 -5.08 -32.27 7.89
N LYS A 74 -5.15 -31.31 6.98
CA LYS A 74 -5.72 -31.51 5.65
C LYS A 74 -4.62 -31.75 4.66
N VAL A 75 -4.77 -32.80 3.87
CA VAL A 75 -3.78 -33.20 2.87
C VAL A 75 -4.42 -33.33 1.51
N THR A 76 -3.65 -33.12 0.47
CA THR A 76 -4.06 -33.32 -0.90
C THR A 76 -2.96 -34.07 -1.65
N ARG A 77 -3.21 -34.43 -2.89
CA ARG A 77 -2.24 -35.13 -3.73
C ARG A 77 -2.11 -34.41 -5.06
N ASP A 78 -0.90 -33.96 -5.34
CA ASP A 78 -0.56 -33.42 -6.65
C ASP A 78 -0.57 -34.55 -7.69
N PRO A 79 -1.40 -34.48 -8.74
CA PRO A 79 -1.39 -35.49 -9.80
C PRO A 79 -0.06 -35.57 -10.56
N ASP A 80 0.72 -34.49 -10.60
CA ASP A 80 1.99 -34.40 -11.32
C ASP A 80 3.20 -34.66 -10.40
N GLY A 81 2.96 -34.88 -9.10
CA GLY A 81 4.00 -35.12 -8.10
C GLY A 81 4.42 -36.58 -7.95
N GLU A 82 5.18 -36.86 -6.89
CA GLU A 82 5.63 -38.22 -6.57
C GLU A 82 4.43 -39.16 -6.30
N PRO A 83 4.40 -40.36 -6.91
CA PRO A 83 3.28 -41.28 -6.76
C PRO A 83 3.13 -41.73 -5.31
N ASP A 84 1.88 -41.79 -4.85
CA ASP A 84 1.48 -42.17 -3.48
C ASP A 84 1.98 -41.26 -2.35
N MET A 85 2.50 -40.08 -2.67
CA MET A 85 2.86 -39.04 -1.70
C MET A 85 1.74 -38.01 -1.54
N TYR A 86 1.44 -37.63 -0.30
CA TYR A 86 0.43 -36.61 0.02
C TYR A 86 1.12 -35.36 0.58
N ILE A 87 0.69 -34.20 0.12
CA ILE A 87 1.17 -32.90 0.60
C ILE A 87 0.13 -32.21 1.48
N PHE A 88 0.55 -31.33 2.36
CA PHE A 88 -0.37 -30.52 3.16
C PHE A 88 -1.08 -29.47 2.31
N SER A 89 -2.41 -29.37 2.48
CA SER A 89 -3.29 -28.42 1.78
C SER A 89 -3.44 -27.10 2.53
N ASP A 90 -3.60 -27.16 3.85
CA ASP A 90 -3.91 -25.99 4.70
C ASP A 90 -3.02 -26.07 5.96
N GLY A 91 -1.87 -25.41 5.92
CA GLY A 91 -0.90 -25.45 7.02
C GLY A 91 -0.43 -26.87 7.40
N GLY A 92 0.41 -26.98 8.44
CA GLY A 92 0.81 -28.28 8.98
C GLY A 92 2.22 -28.76 8.64
N ASN A 93 2.97 -28.04 7.81
CA ASN A 93 4.40 -28.33 7.58
C ASN A 93 5.21 -28.35 8.89
N THR A 94 4.97 -27.37 9.78
CA THR A 94 5.60 -27.33 11.11
C THR A 94 5.20 -28.54 11.97
N ARG A 95 3.92 -28.93 11.93
CA ARG A 95 3.43 -30.10 12.68
C ARG A 95 4.06 -31.38 12.15
N TYR A 96 4.23 -31.50 10.83
CA TYR A 96 4.93 -32.62 10.20
C TYR A 96 6.39 -32.70 10.64
N GLN A 97 7.13 -31.59 10.63
CA GLN A 97 8.52 -31.54 11.12
C GLN A 97 8.61 -32.03 12.57
N ILE A 98 7.70 -31.56 13.43
CA ILE A 98 7.62 -31.97 14.84
C ILE A 98 7.31 -33.47 14.98
N LEU A 99 6.35 -33.99 14.20
CA LEU A 99 6.00 -35.42 14.23
C LEU A 99 7.18 -36.29 13.79
N SER A 100 7.89 -35.88 12.74
CA SER A 100 9.12 -36.54 12.26
C SER A 100 10.21 -36.55 13.33
N GLU A 101 10.45 -35.43 14.02
CA GLU A 101 11.39 -35.37 15.14
C GLU A 101 10.97 -36.26 16.31
N LEU A 102 9.69 -36.21 16.72
CA LEU A 102 9.18 -37.01 17.82
C LEU A 102 9.21 -38.52 17.53
N TRP A 103 8.94 -38.91 16.28
CA TRP A 103 9.08 -40.29 15.83
C TRP A 103 10.53 -40.77 15.92
N GLN A 104 11.49 -39.96 15.46
CA GLN A 104 12.92 -40.27 15.55
C GLN A 104 13.40 -40.37 17.01
N GLU A 105 12.90 -39.51 17.90
CA GLU A 105 13.27 -39.49 19.32
C GLU A 105 12.67 -40.66 20.12
N THR A 106 11.39 -40.97 19.89
CA THR A 106 10.62 -41.87 20.76
C THR A 106 10.35 -43.25 20.15
N GLY A 107 10.25 -43.34 18.82
CA GLY A 107 9.81 -44.56 18.14
C GLY A 107 8.36 -44.95 18.44
N GLU A 108 7.51 -44.01 18.89
CA GLU A 108 6.10 -44.30 19.17
C GLU A 108 5.21 -44.19 17.93
N ASP A 109 4.45 -45.25 17.63
CA ASP A 109 3.57 -45.35 16.45
C ASP A 109 2.56 -44.19 16.30
N ARG A 110 2.18 -43.53 17.40
CA ARG A 110 1.25 -42.38 17.39
C ARG A 110 1.83 -41.14 16.69
N PHE A 111 3.15 -41.04 16.55
CA PHE A 111 3.80 -39.98 15.79
C PHE A 111 4.10 -40.41 14.35
N PHE A 112 4.12 -41.72 14.08
CA PHE A 112 4.33 -42.27 12.75
C PHE A 112 3.04 -42.36 11.92
N ARG A 113 1.92 -42.74 12.54
CA ARG A 113 0.60 -42.85 11.90
C ARG A 113 -0.25 -41.64 12.25
N VAL A 114 -0.56 -40.83 11.25
CA VAL A 114 -1.24 -39.55 11.40
C VAL A 114 -2.65 -39.64 10.82
N HIS A 115 -3.64 -39.26 11.63
CA HIS A 115 -5.01 -39.04 11.14
C HIS A 115 -5.06 -37.75 10.34
N VAL A 116 -5.52 -37.84 9.09
CA VAL A 116 -5.59 -36.70 8.16
C VAL A 116 -6.94 -36.67 7.46
N LEU A 117 -7.31 -35.50 6.96
CA LEU A 117 -8.46 -35.32 6.07
C LEU A 117 -7.94 -35.09 4.65
N PHE A 118 -8.24 -36.02 3.75
CA PHE A 118 -7.94 -35.86 2.33
C PHE A 118 -8.88 -34.82 1.72
N LYS A 119 -8.32 -33.93 0.90
CA LYS A 119 -9.02 -32.97 0.05
C LYS A 119 -8.67 -33.20 -1.41
N PRO A 120 -9.65 -33.18 -2.33
CA PRO A 120 -9.39 -33.19 -3.77
C PRO A 120 -8.42 -32.06 -4.16
N TRP A 121 -7.52 -32.35 -5.11
CA TRP A 121 -6.55 -31.37 -5.61
C TRP A 121 -7.26 -30.19 -6.25
N PRO A 122 -7.17 -28.97 -5.68
CA PRO A 122 -7.84 -27.80 -6.23
C PRO A 122 -7.06 -27.19 -7.42
N GLY A 123 -5.83 -27.64 -7.64
CA GLY A 123 -4.87 -27.02 -8.55
C GLY A 123 -3.70 -26.40 -7.79
N ARG A 124 -2.50 -26.46 -8.38
CA ARG A 124 -1.28 -25.91 -7.76
C ARG A 124 -1.41 -24.42 -7.42
N LEU A 125 -1.99 -23.65 -8.35
CA LEU A 125 -2.25 -22.22 -8.18
C LEU A 125 -3.16 -21.93 -6.98
N GLN A 126 -4.29 -22.62 -6.87
CA GLN A 126 -5.23 -22.49 -5.76
C GLN A 126 -4.58 -22.86 -4.43
N CYS A 127 -3.74 -23.89 -4.38
CA CYS A 127 -2.99 -24.24 -3.17
C CYS A 127 -2.07 -23.09 -2.71
N VAL A 128 -1.31 -22.48 -3.63
CA VAL A 128 -0.40 -21.36 -3.31
C VAL A 128 -1.18 -20.15 -2.80
N ILE A 129 -2.25 -19.76 -3.49
CA ILE A 129 -3.07 -18.61 -3.09
C ILE A 129 -3.76 -18.87 -1.74
N GLY A 130 -4.29 -20.08 -1.53
CA GLY A 130 -4.91 -20.46 -0.26
C GLY A 130 -3.94 -20.36 0.93
N HIS A 131 -2.70 -20.83 0.76
CA HIS A 131 -1.66 -20.67 1.77
C HIS A 131 -1.29 -19.20 2.04
N LEU A 132 -1.22 -18.37 1.00
CA LEU A 132 -0.96 -16.94 1.16
C LEU A 132 -2.09 -16.24 1.92
N ALA A 133 -3.34 -16.51 1.55
CA ALA A 133 -4.52 -15.96 2.21
C ALA A 133 -4.61 -16.37 3.69
N GLU A 134 -4.40 -17.64 4.01
CA GLU A 134 -4.41 -18.13 5.40
C GLU A 134 -3.35 -17.43 6.26
N ASN A 135 -2.13 -17.29 5.75
CA ASN A 135 -1.04 -16.70 6.49
C ASN A 135 -1.15 -15.17 6.62
N GLU A 136 -1.74 -14.49 5.62
CA GLU A 136 -2.03 -13.05 5.69
C GLU A 136 -3.00 -12.74 6.84
N VAL A 137 -4.08 -13.53 6.98
CA VAL A 137 -5.06 -13.39 8.06
C VAL A 137 -4.41 -13.59 9.44
N ARG A 138 -3.37 -14.44 9.52
CA ARG A 138 -2.61 -14.67 10.76
C ARG A 138 -1.52 -13.63 11.02
N GLY A 139 -1.17 -12.80 10.03
CA GLY A 139 -0.08 -11.84 10.11
C GLY A 139 1.31 -12.48 10.23
N GLU A 140 1.48 -13.72 9.74
CA GLU A 140 2.71 -14.51 9.93
C GLU A 140 3.71 -14.43 8.76
N LEU A 141 3.37 -13.71 7.68
CA LEU A 141 4.23 -13.53 6.50
C LEU A 141 5.00 -12.21 6.57
N SER A 142 6.31 -12.27 6.36
CA SER A 142 7.10 -11.08 6.03
C SER A 142 6.73 -10.53 4.65
N PHE A 143 7.09 -9.26 4.39
CA PHE A 143 6.86 -8.64 3.09
C PHE A 143 7.51 -9.45 1.95
N ILE A 144 8.72 -9.96 2.17
CA ILE A 144 9.46 -10.70 1.14
C ILE A 144 8.90 -12.10 0.90
N GLU A 145 8.49 -12.83 1.94
CA GLU A 145 7.84 -14.14 1.80
C GLU A 145 6.52 -13.98 1.01
N LYS A 146 5.76 -12.92 1.30
CA LYS A 146 4.55 -12.58 0.54
C LYS A 146 4.87 -12.26 -0.93
N ALA A 147 5.92 -11.47 -1.18
CA ALA A 147 6.36 -11.13 -2.54
C ALA A 147 6.74 -12.40 -3.34
N GLN A 148 7.55 -13.28 -2.78
CA GLN A 148 7.97 -14.54 -3.40
C GLN A 148 6.77 -15.44 -3.72
N GLY A 149 5.83 -15.56 -2.77
CA GLY A 149 4.63 -16.36 -2.99
C GLY A 149 3.71 -15.80 -4.08
N ILE A 150 3.53 -14.48 -4.13
CA ILE A 150 2.76 -13.80 -5.19
C ILE A 150 3.45 -13.96 -6.55
N HIS A 151 4.78 -13.80 -6.61
CA HIS A 151 5.55 -14.02 -7.84
C HIS A 151 5.40 -15.47 -8.32
N LYS A 152 5.49 -16.45 -7.42
CA LYS A 152 5.29 -17.86 -7.75
C LYS A 152 3.87 -18.15 -8.24
N ALA A 153 2.85 -17.57 -7.62
CA ALA A 153 1.46 -17.67 -8.07
C ALA A 153 1.30 -17.10 -9.48
N ARG A 154 1.95 -15.96 -9.77
CA ARG A 154 1.99 -15.38 -11.11
C ARG A 154 2.65 -16.32 -12.12
N SER A 155 3.82 -16.88 -11.83
CA SER A 155 4.53 -17.79 -12.74
C SER A 155 3.67 -19.00 -13.11
N ILE A 156 3.00 -19.61 -12.12
CA ILE A 156 2.09 -20.75 -12.35
C ILE A 156 0.90 -20.33 -13.21
N TYR A 157 0.35 -19.14 -12.98
CA TYR A 157 -0.80 -18.64 -13.74
C TYR A 157 -0.44 -18.30 -15.20
N GLU A 158 0.75 -17.73 -15.42
CA GLU A 158 1.31 -17.48 -16.75
C GLU A 158 1.56 -18.78 -17.52
N GLU A 159 2.08 -19.82 -16.85
CA GLU A 159 2.26 -21.16 -17.43
C GLU A 159 0.93 -21.78 -17.86
N GLN A 160 -0.10 -21.70 -17.01
CA GLN A 160 -1.43 -22.24 -17.31
C GLN A 160 -2.11 -21.52 -18.49
N LEU A 161 -1.86 -20.23 -18.67
CA LEU A 161 -2.42 -19.45 -19.76
C LEU A 161 -1.55 -19.44 -21.03
N GLY A 162 -0.28 -19.84 -20.92
CA GLY A 162 0.69 -19.79 -22.01
C GLY A 162 1.04 -18.37 -22.48
N LYS A 163 0.78 -17.35 -21.65
CA LYS A 163 1.02 -15.94 -21.98
C LYS A 163 1.36 -15.13 -20.72
N PRO A 164 2.08 -14.01 -20.85
CA PRO A 164 2.36 -13.13 -19.71
C PRO A 164 1.05 -12.54 -19.15
N VAL A 165 1.00 -12.37 -17.84
CA VAL A 165 -0.15 -11.85 -17.11
C VAL A 165 0.12 -10.43 -16.66
N SER A 166 -0.86 -9.54 -16.86
CA SER A 166 -0.77 -8.17 -16.38
C SER A 166 -0.96 -8.09 -14.86
N LEU A 167 -0.37 -7.09 -14.21
CA LEU A 167 -0.51 -6.90 -12.75
C LEU A 167 -1.97 -6.67 -12.31
N ARG A 168 -2.82 -6.10 -13.18
CA ARG A 168 -4.25 -5.92 -12.91
C ARG A 168 -4.99 -7.26 -12.90
N GLN A 169 -4.78 -8.09 -13.91
CA GLN A 169 -5.35 -9.44 -13.97
C GLN A 169 -4.91 -10.29 -12.78
N LEU A 170 -3.64 -10.19 -12.38
CA LEU A 170 -3.14 -10.88 -11.20
C LEU A 170 -3.82 -10.36 -9.92
N SER A 171 -3.96 -9.04 -9.78
CA SER A 171 -4.67 -8.42 -8.64
C SER A 171 -6.13 -8.89 -8.54
N GLU A 172 -6.85 -8.94 -9.66
CA GLU A 172 -8.24 -9.43 -9.72
C GLU A 172 -8.34 -10.91 -9.35
N LEU A 173 -7.43 -11.74 -9.87
CA LEU A 173 -7.34 -13.16 -9.54
C LEU A 173 -7.12 -13.35 -8.03
N LEU A 174 -6.12 -12.70 -7.45
CA LEU A 174 -5.80 -12.83 -6.03
C LEU A 174 -6.97 -12.36 -5.16
N THR A 175 -7.62 -11.25 -5.53
CA THR A 175 -8.79 -10.72 -4.82
C THR A 175 -9.96 -11.69 -4.84
N ARG A 176 -10.26 -12.28 -6.02
CA ARG A 176 -11.33 -13.28 -6.18
C ARG A 176 -11.11 -14.54 -5.34
N GLU A 177 -9.85 -14.93 -5.16
CA GLU A 177 -9.44 -16.10 -4.38
C GLU A 177 -9.20 -15.77 -2.89
N GLY A 178 -9.56 -14.56 -2.42
CA GLY A 178 -9.56 -14.20 -1.00
C GLY A 178 -8.28 -13.52 -0.49
N LEU A 179 -7.37 -13.09 -1.36
CA LEU A 179 -6.16 -12.34 -1.03
C LEU A 179 -6.17 -10.97 -1.75
N PRO A 180 -6.86 -9.94 -1.20
CA PRO A 180 -6.93 -8.63 -1.83
C PRO A 180 -5.54 -7.94 -1.80
N VAL A 181 -4.92 -7.80 -2.98
CA VAL A 181 -3.65 -7.08 -3.15
C VAL A 181 -3.75 -6.18 -4.37
N HIS A 182 -3.54 -4.88 -4.17
CA HIS A 182 -3.56 -3.89 -5.24
C HIS A 182 -2.35 -4.03 -6.19
N ASN A 183 -2.54 -3.81 -7.49
CA ASN A 183 -1.50 -3.91 -8.52
C ASN A 183 -0.23 -3.11 -8.20
N SER A 184 -0.35 -1.92 -7.59
CA SER A 184 0.80 -1.10 -7.19
C SER A 184 1.66 -1.76 -6.12
N THR A 185 1.03 -2.56 -5.23
CA THR A 185 1.75 -3.30 -4.19
C THR A 185 2.48 -4.48 -4.81
N ILE A 186 1.84 -5.16 -5.77
CA ILE A 186 2.46 -6.24 -6.54
C ILE A 186 3.68 -5.71 -7.30
N SER A 187 3.58 -4.55 -7.96
CA SER A 187 4.73 -3.92 -8.65
C SER A 187 5.91 -3.73 -7.71
N ARG A 188 5.69 -3.15 -6.52
CA ARG A 188 6.76 -2.95 -5.52
C ARG A 188 7.34 -4.26 -4.99
N MET A 189 6.53 -5.31 -4.90
CA MET A 189 6.99 -6.65 -4.54
C MET A 189 7.91 -7.25 -5.61
N GLU A 190 7.53 -7.13 -6.88
CA GLU A 190 8.35 -7.56 -8.03
C GLU A 190 9.67 -6.76 -8.09
N ASP A 191 9.62 -5.45 -7.88
CA ASP A 191 10.82 -4.60 -7.83
C ASP A 191 11.75 -4.98 -6.67
N ALA A 192 11.19 -5.29 -5.50
CA ALA A 192 11.98 -5.77 -4.36
C ALA A 192 12.66 -7.11 -4.68
N LEU A 193 11.96 -8.04 -5.33
CA LEU A 193 12.53 -9.33 -5.76
C LEU A 193 13.61 -9.16 -6.83
N LYS A 194 13.41 -8.23 -7.76
CA LYS A 194 14.33 -8.01 -8.87
C LYS A 194 15.60 -7.27 -8.45
N TYR A 195 15.46 -6.20 -7.65
CA TYR A 195 16.56 -5.26 -7.40
C TYR A 195 17.19 -5.40 -6.02
N LEU A 196 16.43 -5.83 -5.01
CA LEU A 196 16.93 -5.87 -3.63
C LEU A 196 17.29 -7.30 -3.20
N PHE A 197 16.41 -8.26 -3.46
CA PHE A 197 16.56 -9.65 -3.01
C PHE A 197 17.89 -10.31 -3.43
N PRO A 198 18.45 -10.08 -4.64
CA PRO A 198 19.74 -10.67 -5.02
C PRO A 198 20.92 -10.20 -4.16
N TRP A 199 20.81 -9.03 -3.52
CA TRP A 199 21.91 -8.38 -2.80
C TRP A 199 21.73 -8.36 -1.29
N ILE A 200 20.48 -8.32 -0.81
CA ILE A 200 20.14 -8.26 0.62
C ILE A 200 19.09 -9.32 1.06
N PRO A 201 19.29 -10.61 0.75
CA PRO A 201 18.30 -11.64 1.08
C PRO A 201 18.11 -11.79 2.60
N ASP A 202 19.18 -11.84 3.39
CA ASP A 202 19.11 -12.09 4.84
C ASP A 202 18.42 -10.92 5.56
N LEU A 203 18.68 -9.68 5.13
CA LEU A 203 18.00 -8.50 5.68
C LEU A 203 16.50 -8.54 5.38
N LEU A 204 16.11 -8.87 4.15
CA LEU A 204 14.69 -8.93 3.78
C LEU A 204 13.97 -10.07 4.52
N GLU A 205 14.60 -11.25 4.60
CA GLU A 205 14.07 -12.42 5.31
C GLU A 205 14.01 -12.23 6.82
N SER A 206 14.84 -11.34 7.39
CA SER A 206 14.74 -10.95 8.80
C SER A 206 13.44 -10.20 9.16
N GLY A 207 12.64 -9.81 8.15
CA GLY A 207 11.37 -9.13 8.32
C GLY A 207 11.44 -7.62 8.09
N LEU A 208 12.30 -7.15 7.18
CA LEU A 208 12.38 -5.73 6.86
C LEU A 208 10.99 -5.19 6.43
N GLY A 209 10.52 -4.15 7.13
CA GLY A 209 9.17 -3.65 6.96
C GLY A 209 8.93 -2.95 5.61
N ARG A 210 7.67 -2.98 5.14
CA ARG A 210 7.22 -2.31 3.90
C ARG A 210 7.66 -0.84 3.78
N PRO A 211 7.59 0.02 4.81
CA PRO A 211 8.03 1.41 4.70
C PRO A 211 9.51 1.54 4.32
N GLN A 212 10.37 0.70 4.88
CA GLN A 212 11.81 0.73 4.64
C GLN A 212 12.15 0.22 3.24
N ILE A 213 11.50 -0.86 2.80
CA ILE A 213 11.64 -1.37 1.42
C ILE A 213 11.19 -0.32 0.41
N THR A 214 10.07 0.37 0.68
CA THR A 214 9.56 1.43 -0.21
C THR A 214 10.54 2.60 -0.26
N ALA A 215 11.12 3.00 0.88
CA ALA A 215 12.12 4.06 0.92
C ALA A 215 13.39 3.68 0.15
N LEU A 216 13.85 2.42 0.26
CA LEU A 216 15.02 1.92 -0.45
C LEU A 216 14.81 1.82 -1.96
N LEU A 217 13.64 1.34 -2.40
CA LEU A 217 13.29 1.30 -3.82
C LEU A 217 13.21 2.70 -4.43
N ALA A 218 12.60 3.65 -3.70
CA ALA A 218 12.51 5.02 -4.16
C ALA A 218 13.90 5.69 -4.21
N LEU A 219 14.76 5.46 -3.21
CA LEU A 219 16.15 5.90 -3.22
C LEU A 219 16.93 5.33 -4.42
N ARG A 220 16.72 4.04 -4.74
CA ARG A 220 17.31 3.41 -5.94
C ARG A 220 16.85 4.11 -7.21
N HIS A 221 15.55 4.35 -7.37
CA HIS A 221 15.00 5.00 -8.55
C HIS A 221 15.53 6.44 -8.72
N ASP A 222 15.57 7.21 -7.63
CA ASP A 222 16.11 8.57 -7.63
C ASP A 222 17.59 8.57 -8.03
N ALA A 223 18.38 7.60 -7.52
CA ALA A 223 19.78 7.45 -7.86
C ALA A 223 20.00 7.00 -9.32
N GLU A 224 19.20 6.05 -9.81
CA GLU A 224 19.27 5.56 -11.20
C GLU A 224 18.95 6.67 -12.19
N ARG A 225 17.92 7.48 -11.91
CA ARG A 225 17.54 8.63 -12.75
C ARG A 225 18.69 9.63 -12.91
N VAL A 226 19.33 10.01 -11.81
CA VAL A 226 20.46 10.95 -11.84
C VAL A 226 21.67 10.29 -12.51
N TRP A 227 21.92 9.02 -12.21
CA TRP A 227 22.99 8.26 -12.86
C TRP A 227 22.83 8.29 -14.38
N ASP A 228 21.65 7.97 -14.91
CA ASP A 228 21.37 7.94 -16.34
C ASP A 228 21.52 9.33 -16.99
N GLU A 229 21.06 10.39 -16.32
CA GLU A 229 21.21 11.78 -16.80
C GLU A 229 22.69 12.16 -17.02
N PHE A 230 23.54 11.87 -16.03
CA PHE A 230 24.95 12.28 -16.07
C PHE A 230 25.87 11.28 -16.79
N CYS A 231 25.48 10.00 -16.88
CA CYS A 231 26.16 9.00 -17.70
C CYS A 231 26.03 9.31 -19.20
N LEU A 232 24.93 9.90 -19.65
CA LEU A 232 24.78 10.33 -21.05
C LEU A 232 25.72 11.50 -21.41
N ILE A 233 26.14 12.27 -20.41
CA ILE A 233 26.98 13.47 -20.56
C ILE A 233 28.47 13.13 -20.42
N SER A 234 28.79 12.07 -19.68
CA SER A 234 30.15 11.70 -19.27
C SER A 234 30.58 10.37 -19.88
N ASP A 235 31.68 10.36 -20.63
CA ASP A 235 32.22 9.17 -21.31
C ASP A 235 32.98 8.22 -20.35
N THR A 236 32.48 8.08 -19.12
CA THR A 236 33.20 7.47 -17.99
C THR A 236 32.37 6.39 -17.30
N GLY A 237 32.61 5.12 -17.64
CA GLY A 237 32.32 4.01 -16.71
C GLY A 237 32.19 2.62 -17.33
N ASP A 238 33.13 1.73 -17.00
CA ASP A 238 33.04 0.26 -17.17
C ASP A 238 32.02 -0.41 -16.21
N LYS A 239 31.43 0.34 -15.26
CA LYS A 239 30.56 -0.20 -14.20
C LYS A 239 29.11 0.24 -14.40
N SER A 240 28.18 -0.71 -14.29
CA SER A 240 26.75 -0.41 -14.34
C SER A 240 26.23 0.14 -13.01
N PHE A 241 25.19 0.98 -13.04
CA PHE A 241 24.50 1.43 -11.83
C PHE A 241 24.07 0.27 -10.94
N SER A 242 23.54 -0.81 -11.56
CA SER A 242 23.08 -1.99 -10.85
C SER A 242 24.19 -2.65 -10.03
N ASP A 243 25.42 -2.69 -10.54
CA ASP A 243 26.56 -3.28 -9.83
C ASP A 243 27.00 -2.41 -8.65
N VAL A 244 27.01 -1.09 -8.82
CA VAL A 244 27.38 -0.13 -7.76
C VAL A 244 26.36 -0.17 -6.63
N PHE A 245 25.08 -0.04 -6.97
CA PHE A 245 23.98 -0.12 -6.01
C PHE A 245 23.97 -1.48 -5.30
N GLY A 246 24.12 -2.57 -6.05
CA GLY A 246 24.16 -3.92 -5.52
C GLY A 246 25.32 -4.18 -4.54
N GLN A 247 26.52 -3.74 -4.88
CA GLN A 247 27.69 -3.82 -4.00
C GLN A 247 27.49 -3.03 -2.70
N CYS A 248 26.88 -1.84 -2.78
CA CYS A 248 26.49 -1.08 -1.59
C CYS A 248 25.48 -1.87 -0.75
N CYS A 249 24.41 -2.38 -1.36
CA CYS A 249 23.40 -3.22 -0.69
C CYS A 249 24.02 -4.41 0.06
N GLY A 250 24.95 -5.13 -0.56
CA GLY A 250 25.60 -6.30 0.05
C GLY A 250 26.32 -6.01 1.38
N ARG A 251 26.79 -4.77 1.60
CA ARG A 251 27.43 -4.34 2.86
C ARG A 251 26.44 -4.23 4.03
N PHE A 252 25.15 -4.12 3.73
CA PHE A 252 24.07 -3.90 4.70
C PHE A 252 23.10 -5.10 4.79
N ASN A 253 23.48 -6.28 4.30
CA ASN A 253 22.63 -7.48 4.31
C ASN A 253 22.36 -8.06 5.73
N SER A 254 22.81 -7.42 6.81
CA SER A 254 22.53 -7.89 8.18
C SER A 254 21.70 -6.88 8.96
N PRO A 255 20.70 -7.31 9.76
CA PRO A 255 19.84 -6.40 10.53
C PRO A 255 20.60 -5.49 11.49
N GLU A 256 21.71 -5.97 12.03
CA GLU A 256 22.57 -5.21 12.96
C GLU A 256 23.34 -4.07 12.28
N LEU A 257 23.59 -4.20 10.96
CA LEU A 257 24.31 -3.23 10.16
C LEU A 257 23.37 -2.25 9.46
N TRP A 258 22.08 -2.57 9.39
CA TRP A 258 21.11 -1.81 8.61
C TRP A 258 20.74 -0.48 9.28
N SER A 259 21.07 0.60 8.59
CA SER A 259 20.54 1.94 8.85
C SER A 259 20.36 2.64 7.51
N LEU A 260 19.15 3.13 7.23
CA LEU A 260 18.84 3.80 5.97
C LEU A 260 19.71 5.05 5.74
N GLU A 261 20.02 5.77 6.81
CA GLU A 261 20.86 6.97 6.77
C GLU A 261 22.32 6.62 6.42
N MET A 262 22.87 5.61 7.10
CA MET A 262 24.24 5.14 6.81
C MET A 262 24.33 4.51 5.41
N PHE A 263 23.31 3.77 4.99
CA PHE A 263 23.22 3.21 3.65
C PHE A 263 23.24 4.32 2.59
N ARG A 264 22.47 5.39 2.80
CA ARG A 264 22.44 6.54 1.90
C ARG A 264 23.82 7.20 1.79
N ASP A 265 24.50 7.44 2.90
CA ASP A 265 25.84 8.05 2.88
C ASP A 265 26.87 7.20 2.15
N GLU A 266 26.90 5.90 2.43
CA GLU A 266 27.79 4.95 1.77
C GLU A 266 27.47 4.81 0.27
N LEU A 267 26.18 4.84 -0.09
CA LEU A 267 25.75 4.84 -1.49
C LEU A 267 26.22 6.10 -2.21
N ILE A 268 26.10 7.28 -1.60
CA ILE A 268 26.61 8.53 -2.19
C ILE A 268 28.13 8.44 -2.40
N GLY A 269 28.87 7.90 -1.44
CA GLY A 269 30.30 7.66 -1.58
C GLY A 269 30.64 6.77 -2.77
N ASP A 270 29.93 5.64 -2.91
CA ASP A 270 30.11 4.72 -4.04
C ASP A 270 29.74 5.36 -5.39
N LEU A 271 28.66 6.15 -5.43
CA LEU A 271 28.22 6.86 -6.62
C LEU A 271 29.24 7.93 -7.06
N LEU A 272 29.82 8.68 -6.13
CA LEU A 272 30.88 9.66 -6.43
C LEU A 272 32.15 9.01 -6.99
N HIS A 273 32.49 7.83 -6.49
CA HIS A 273 33.63 7.07 -6.99
C HIS A 273 33.38 6.45 -8.36
N ALA A 274 32.16 6.02 -8.62
CA ALA A 274 31.79 5.34 -9.86
C ALA A 274 31.42 6.31 -10.99
N LEU A 275 30.86 7.48 -10.67
CA LEU A 275 30.51 8.55 -11.61
C LEU A 275 31.10 9.90 -11.14
N PRO A 276 32.41 10.10 -11.34
CA PRO A 276 33.06 11.37 -10.98
C PRO A 276 32.68 12.47 -11.98
N HIS A 277 31.85 13.43 -11.57
CA HIS A 277 31.46 14.59 -12.38
C HIS A 277 31.60 15.91 -11.60
N PRO A 278 32.13 16.99 -12.22
CA PRO A 278 32.41 18.26 -11.54
C PRO A 278 31.16 18.99 -11.00
N GLU A 279 29.98 18.71 -11.56
CA GLU A 279 28.70 19.29 -11.11
C GLU A 279 27.90 18.37 -10.18
N LEU A 280 28.40 17.15 -9.94
CA LEU A 280 27.74 16.13 -9.15
C LEU A 280 28.59 15.77 -7.93
N ASP A 281 28.64 16.71 -6.98
CA ASP A 281 29.33 16.54 -5.71
C ASP A 281 28.47 15.84 -4.65
N TYR A 282 29.04 15.60 -3.46
CA TYR A 282 28.33 14.95 -2.36
C TYR A 282 27.06 15.71 -1.96
N ASP A 283 27.14 17.04 -1.89
CA ASP A 283 26.01 17.89 -1.53
C ASP A 283 24.91 17.82 -2.59
N ARG A 284 25.26 17.75 -3.88
CA ARG A 284 24.28 17.55 -4.95
C ARG A 284 23.59 16.21 -4.86
N TRP A 285 24.34 15.11 -4.69
CA TRP A 285 23.74 13.79 -4.47
C TRP A 285 22.86 13.75 -3.23
N MET A 286 23.30 14.38 -2.13
CA MET A 286 22.49 14.49 -0.92
C MET A 286 21.18 15.23 -1.22
N MET A 287 21.19 16.33 -1.97
CA MET A 287 19.94 17.02 -2.36
C MET A 287 19.06 16.17 -3.29
N GLU A 288 19.64 15.55 -4.31
CA GLU A 288 18.92 14.72 -5.29
C GLU A 288 18.24 13.50 -4.67
N LEU A 289 18.87 12.91 -3.65
CA LEU A 289 18.38 11.72 -2.95
C LEU A 289 17.53 12.06 -1.71
N ASP A 290 17.18 13.34 -1.49
CA ASP A 290 16.30 13.74 -0.38
C ASP A 290 14.82 13.47 -0.71
N PRO A 291 14.08 12.71 0.12
CA PRO A 291 12.65 12.51 -0.05
C PRO A 291 11.83 13.82 -0.17
N LYS A 292 12.27 14.91 0.47
CA LYS A 292 11.60 16.22 0.40
C LYS A 292 11.77 16.87 -0.97
N GLU A 293 12.95 16.73 -1.56
CA GLU A 293 13.23 17.22 -2.91
C GLU A 293 12.42 16.45 -3.94
N ARG A 294 12.31 15.12 -3.77
CA ARG A 294 11.40 14.28 -4.58
C ARG A 294 9.96 14.77 -4.49
N ASN A 295 9.43 14.98 -3.28
CA ASN A 295 8.07 15.48 -3.11
C ASN A 295 7.89 16.87 -3.71
N ARG A 296 8.90 17.75 -3.61
CA ARG A 296 8.87 19.06 -4.26
C ARG A 296 8.75 18.93 -5.77
N ARG A 297 9.57 18.10 -6.41
CA ARG A 297 9.52 17.91 -7.88
C ARG A 297 8.20 17.28 -8.31
N HIS A 298 7.68 16.35 -7.51
CA HIS A 298 6.38 15.75 -7.78
C HIS A 298 5.26 16.80 -7.80
N HIS A 299 5.27 17.77 -6.88
CA HIS A 299 4.24 18.81 -6.80
C HIS A 299 4.49 20.05 -7.67
N PHE A 300 5.75 20.40 -7.94
CA PHE A 300 6.14 21.68 -8.53
C PHE A 300 6.96 21.57 -9.83
N GLY A 301 7.28 20.36 -10.28
CA GLY A 301 8.11 20.11 -11.45
C GLY A 301 9.61 20.30 -11.19
N ASP A 302 10.44 20.12 -12.22
CA ASP A 302 11.89 20.30 -12.11
C ASP A 302 12.26 21.76 -11.83
N PRO A 303 13.24 22.02 -10.94
CA PRO A 303 13.71 23.38 -10.71
C PRO A 303 14.32 23.94 -12.00
N GLU A 304 13.91 25.16 -12.40
CA GLU A 304 14.58 25.86 -13.50
C GLU A 304 16.09 25.94 -13.20
N PRO A 305 16.96 25.56 -14.16
CA PRO A 305 18.39 25.64 -13.96
C PRO A 305 18.76 27.10 -13.75
N VAL A 306 19.12 27.46 -12.51
CA VAL A 306 19.63 28.79 -12.18
C VAL A 306 20.95 28.94 -12.93
N SER A 307 20.86 29.58 -14.09
CA SER A 307 22.01 29.93 -14.90
C SER A 307 22.89 30.88 -14.07
N ILE A 308 23.97 30.37 -13.50
CA ILE A 308 25.01 31.20 -12.91
C ILE A 308 25.57 32.01 -14.08
N PRO A 309 25.44 33.36 -14.11
CA PRO A 309 25.98 34.12 -15.22
C PRO A 309 27.51 33.97 -15.24
N PRO A 310 28.12 33.75 -16.41
CA PRO A 310 29.55 33.55 -16.51
C PRO A 310 30.26 34.82 -16.04
N VAL A 311 31.15 34.66 -15.05
CA VAL A 311 32.12 35.68 -14.66
C VAL A 311 33.08 35.86 -15.83
N ASN A 312 32.81 36.83 -16.68
CA ASN A 312 33.76 37.32 -17.67
C ASN A 312 33.89 38.82 -17.53
N SER A 313 35.04 39.26 -17.03
CA SER A 313 35.86 40.30 -17.65
C SER A 313 37.20 40.40 -16.92
N LEU A 314 38.14 39.55 -17.34
CA LEU A 314 39.55 39.88 -17.29
C LEU A 314 39.85 40.79 -18.48
N VAL A 315 40.06 42.08 -18.21
CA VAL A 315 40.83 42.96 -19.12
C VAL A 315 41.85 43.71 -18.27
N THR A 316 43.07 43.65 -18.79
CA THR A 316 44.37 44.06 -18.26
C THR A 316 44.52 45.53 -17.88
N ALA A 317 45.20 45.72 -16.73
CA ALA A 317 46.19 46.73 -16.36
C ALA A 317 46.22 48.08 -17.10
N ASP A 318 46.09 49.16 -16.32
CA ASP A 318 47.18 50.14 -16.26
C ASP A 318 47.27 50.84 -14.90
N SER A 319 48.50 51.16 -14.51
CA SER A 319 48.90 51.68 -13.20
C SER A 319 48.85 53.20 -13.12
N ALA A 320 48.43 53.76 -11.97
CA ALA A 320 49.13 54.80 -11.20
C ALA A 320 48.18 55.66 -10.34
N GLY A 321 48.54 55.89 -9.07
CA GLY A 321 48.22 57.15 -8.38
C GLY A 321 47.41 57.11 -7.07
N GLN A 322 48.09 56.79 -5.97
CA GLN A 322 48.09 57.48 -4.66
C GLN A 322 46.79 57.94 -3.93
N ALA A 323 46.77 57.52 -2.65
CA ALA A 323 46.43 58.29 -1.42
C ALA A 323 44.98 58.29 -0.86
N THR A 324 44.84 57.61 0.29
CA THR A 324 43.89 57.80 1.41
C THR A 324 44.14 59.13 2.17
N PRO A 325 43.38 59.52 3.23
CA PRO A 325 42.06 59.10 3.76
C PRO A 325 41.13 60.27 4.21
N ALA A 326 39.91 59.97 4.70
CA ALA A 326 39.15 60.63 5.81
C ALA A 326 37.63 60.69 5.51
N GLN A 327 36.80 59.84 6.15
CA GLN A 327 36.07 60.10 7.40
C GLN A 327 35.08 61.28 7.37
N LYS A 328 33.78 60.96 7.39
CA LYS A 328 32.79 61.56 8.31
C LYS A 328 31.57 60.65 8.45
N SER A 329 31.10 60.55 9.68
CA SER A 329 30.03 59.70 10.18
C SER A 329 28.88 60.54 10.73
N VAL A 330 27.71 59.86 10.88
CA VAL A 330 26.49 60.20 11.67
C VAL A 330 25.62 61.34 11.05
N GLU A 331 24.28 61.30 10.93
CA GLU A 331 23.22 60.74 11.78
C GLU A 331 21.82 60.77 11.11
N VAL A 332 21.03 59.69 11.31
CA VAL A 332 19.56 59.54 11.49
C VAL A 332 18.55 60.32 10.61
N ALA A 333 17.69 59.57 9.88
CA ALA A 333 16.21 59.63 9.96
C ALA A 333 15.55 58.60 9.00
N GLN A 334 14.75 57.68 9.54
CA GLN A 334 13.59 57.04 8.88
C GLN A 334 12.32 57.72 9.43
N PRO A 335 11.11 57.66 8.80
CA PRO A 335 10.59 56.55 8.00
C PRO A 335 9.69 56.93 6.78
N PHE A 336 9.24 55.87 6.09
CA PHE A 336 8.07 55.74 5.20
C PHE A 336 8.16 55.98 3.69
N SER A 337 7.56 55.00 3.00
CA SER A 337 6.84 55.01 1.72
C SER A 337 7.59 54.52 0.46
N SER A 338 7.30 53.27 0.13
CA SER A 338 7.46 52.64 -1.18
C SER A 338 6.57 53.33 -2.24
N PRO A 339 7.08 53.70 -3.43
CA PRO A 339 6.22 54.12 -4.53
C PRO A 339 5.77 52.90 -5.34
N ARG A 340 4.47 52.63 -5.25
CA ARG A 340 3.64 51.88 -6.18
C ARG A 340 3.71 52.54 -7.56
N ARG A 341 4.08 51.79 -8.60
CA ARG A 341 3.96 52.24 -10.00
C ARG A 341 2.53 52.03 -10.49
N GLU A 342 1.93 53.13 -10.94
CA GLU A 342 0.68 53.21 -11.69
C GLU A 342 0.87 52.64 -13.10
N ILE A 343 -0.10 51.85 -13.58
CA ILE A 343 -0.41 51.72 -15.00
C ILE A 343 -1.90 51.99 -15.14
N SER A 344 -2.21 53.10 -15.78
CA SER A 344 -3.55 53.56 -16.15
C SER A 344 -4.07 52.78 -17.36
N GLY A 345 -5.37 52.47 -17.34
CA GLY A 345 -6.12 51.96 -18.49
C GLY A 345 -7.59 51.78 -18.11
N GLU A 346 -8.41 52.77 -18.42
CA GLU A 346 -9.87 52.78 -18.24
C GLU A 346 -10.62 51.79 -19.16
N PRO A 347 -11.88 51.44 -18.81
CA PRO A 347 -12.58 50.26 -19.33
C PRO A 347 -13.45 50.56 -20.55
N VAL A 348 -13.62 49.57 -21.42
CA VAL A 348 -14.67 49.56 -22.45
C VAL A 348 -15.56 48.34 -22.21
N THR A 349 -16.81 48.62 -21.85
CA THR A 349 -17.96 47.69 -21.81
C THR A 349 -18.28 47.10 -23.20
N PRO A 350 -18.80 45.86 -23.26
CA PRO A 350 -19.69 45.46 -24.34
C PRO A 350 -21.09 45.04 -23.84
N ALA A 351 -22.11 45.50 -24.56
CA ALA A 351 -23.49 45.03 -24.50
C ALA A 351 -23.69 43.86 -25.51
N PRO A 352 -24.78 43.09 -25.41
CA PRO A 352 -24.89 41.75 -25.99
C PRO A 352 -25.43 41.78 -27.41
N ASP A 353 -24.99 40.84 -28.25
CA ASP A 353 -25.65 40.56 -29.53
C ASP A 353 -25.82 39.05 -29.74
N ASN A 354 -27.05 38.67 -30.08
CA ASN A 354 -27.55 37.31 -30.28
C ASN A 354 -27.49 36.95 -31.76
N THR A 355 -26.74 35.91 -32.18
CA THR A 355 -27.12 34.85 -33.17
C THR A 355 -25.94 33.88 -33.49
N PRO A 356 -26.17 32.67 -34.05
CA PRO A 356 -25.69 31.37 -33.52
C PRO A 356 -24.42 30.81 -34.21
N PRO A 357 -23.78 29.74 -33.69
CA PRO A 357 -22.46 29.32 -34.15
C PRO A 357 -22.51 28.30 -35.30
N GLU A 358 -21.67 28.52 -36.31
CA GLU A 358 -21.33 27.56 -37.36
C GLU A 358 -19.84 27.17 -37.28
N LYS A 359 -19.61 25.92 -36.90
CA LYS A 359 -18.52 24.96 -37.21
C LYS A 359 -17.05 25.41 -37.35
N LEU A 360 -16.27 24.86 -36.41
CA LEU A 360 -15.00 24.10 -36.52
C LEU A 360 -13.72 24.80 -37.01
N ASP A 361 -12.75 24.93 -36.08
CA ASP A 361 -11.38 24.49 -36.35
C ASP A 361 -10.68 23.97 -35.09
N LYS A 362 -9.97 22.85 -35.26
CA LYS A 362 -9.50 21.94 -34.21
C LYS A 362 -8.13 22.39 -33.67
N GLN A 363 -8.00 22.60 -32.36
CA GLN A 363 -6.72 22.47 -31.65
C GLN A 363 -6.58 21.03 -31.12
N PRO A 364 -5.38 20.42 -31.14
CA PRO A 364 -5.17 19.08 -30.60
C PRO A 364 -5.32 19.11 -29.06
N PRO A 365 -5.90 18.06 -28.45
CA PRO A 365 -6.04 17.99 -27.00
C PRO A 365 -4.66 17.76 -26.34
N ARG A 366 -4.46 18.43 -25.19
CA ARG A 366 -3.32 18.22 -24.30
C ARG A 366 -3.28 16.77 -23.81
N HIS A 367 -2.09 16.17 -23.89
CA HIS A 367 -1.80 14.86 -23.31
C HIS A 367 -1.32 15.09 -21.87
N GLU A 368 -2.01 14.52 -20.88
CA GLU A 368 -1.58 14.59 -19.48
C GLU A 368 -1.05 13.22 -19.06
N VAL A 369 0.24 13.19 -18.76
CA VAL A 369 0.98 12.05 -18.20
C VAL A 369 0.85 12.15 -16.68
N GLN A 370 0.37 11.12 -15.99
CA GLN A 370 0.37 11.10 -14.53
C GLN A 370 1.57 10.28 -14.01
N PRO A 371 2.65 10.91 -13.51
CA PRO A 371 3.72 10.21 -12.83
C PRO A 371 3.33 9.81 -11.39
N ASP A 372 3.69 8.59 -10.98
CA ASP A 372 3.46 8.04 -9.63
C ASP A 372 4.36 8.72 -8.58
N MET A 373 3.78 9.14 -7.45
CA MET A 373 4.42 9.78 -6.29
C MET A 373 5.59 8.98 -5.69
N TYR A 374 5.71 7.69 -6.04
CA TYR A 374 6.75 6.78 -5.55
C TYR A 374 7.64 6.17 -6.65
N GLY A 375 7.70 6.78 -7.85
CA GLY A 375 8.70 6.45 -8.86
C GLY A 375 8.37 5.28 -9.80
N ALA A 376 7.10 4.92 -9.97
CA ALA A 376 6.71 4.00 -11.05
C ALA A 376 6.64 4.73 -12.40
N ALA A 377 6.85 3.97 -13.50
CA ALA A 377 6.84 4.52 -14.86
C ALA A 377 5.49 5.19 -15.23
N PRO A 378 5.46 6.31 -15.96
CA PRO A 378 4.23 7.09 -16.22
C PRO A 378 3.26 6.43 -17.21
N VAL A 379 1.94 6.62 -17.03
CA VAL A 379 0.88 6.09 -17.92
C VAL A 379 0.05 7.24 -18.53
N ILE A 380 -0.32 7.15 -19.81
CA ILE A 380 -1.10 8.14 -20.58
C ILE A 380 -2.58 7.71 -20.64
N SER A 381 -3.52 8.61 -20.34
CA SER A 381 -4.98 8.37 -20.41
C SER A 381 -5.70 9.32 -21.40
N GLY A 382 -6.57 8.77 -22.26
CA GLY A 382 -7.56 9.51 -23.06
C GLY A 382 -8.35 8.60 -24.02
N GLU A 383 -9.68 8.56 -23.91
CA GLU A 383 -10.59 7.71 -24.70
C GLU A 383 -11.70 8.53 -25.38
N SER A 384 -12.04 8.20 -26.63
CA SER A 384 -13.30 8.59 -27.30
C SER A 384 -13.93 7.35 -27.94
N GLY A 385 -14.97 6.79 -27.33
CA GLY A 385 -15.76 5.70 -27.88
C GLY A 385 -17.19 6.13 -28.19
N ASP A 386 -17.54 6.22 -29.48
CA ASP A 386 -18.92 6.21 -29.96
C ASP A 386 -19.19 4.82 -30.55
N VAL A 387 -20.12 4.06 -29.96
CA VAL A 387 -20.65 2.82 -30.54
C VAL A 387 -22.18 2.94 -30.65
N SER A 388 -22.66 3.06 -31.89
CA SER A 388 -24.03 2.72 -32.27
C SER A 388 -23.97 1.58 -33.27
N GLY A 389 -24.32 0.37 -32.84
CA GLY A 389 -24.41 -0.81 -33.68
C GLY A 389 -25.68 -0.83 -34.53
N LEU A 390 -25.54 -1.16 -35.82
CA LEU A 390 -26.61 -1.73 -36.64
C LEU A 390 -26.03 -2.88 -37.47
N VAL A 391 -26.64 -4.05 -37.28
CA VAL A 391 -26.42 -5.33 -37.95
C VAL A 391 -26.61 -5.28 -39.47
N THR A 392 -25.73 -5.93 -40.25
CA THR A 392 -26.11 -6.65 -41.48
C THR A 392 -25.09 -7.75 -41.85
N LEU A 393 -25.62 -8.90 -42.27
CA LEU A 393 -24.95 -10.13 -42.73
C LEU A 393 -24.34 -9.99 -44.14
N SER A 394 -23.20 -10.65 -44.43
CA SER A 394 -22.94 -11.33 -45.73
C SER A 394 -21.65 -12.19 -45.74
N ASP A 395 -21.62 -13.15 -46.67
CA ASP A 395 -20.79 -14.36 -46.81
C ASP A 395 -19.37 -14.19 -47.39
N GLY A 396 -18.50 -15.20 -47.17
CA GLY A 396 -17.86 -15.95 -48.27
C GLY A 396 -16.33 -15.82 -48.56
N TYR A 397 -15.63 -16.96 -48.37
CA TYR A 397 -14.46 -17.52 -49.11
C TYR A 397 -13.02 -16.95 -48.98
N GLY A 398 -12.06 -17.86 -48.69
CA GLY A 398 -10.93 -18.14 -49.60
C GLY A 398 -9.47 -17.83 -49.19
N GLU A 399 -8.74 -18.90 -48.84
CA GLU A 399 -7.33 -19.25 -49.18
C GLU A 399 -6.07 -18.41 -48.77
N GLU A 400 -5.19 -19.12 -48.04
CA GLU A 400 -3.71 -19.25 -48.09
C GLU A 400 -2.80 -18.09 -48.55
N ASN A 401 -1.86 -17.71 -47.67
CA ASN A 401 -0.41 -17.77 -47.97
C ASN A 401 0.46 -17.58 -46.72
N GLY A 402 1.52 -18.39 -46.62
CA GLY A 402 2.57 -18.28 -45.61
C GLY A 402 3.67 -17.28 -45.99
N GLY A 403 4.36 -16.80 -44.96
CA GLY A 403 5.58 -16.00 -45.04
C GLY A 403 6.17 -15.82 -43.64
N GLU A 404 7.37 -16.35 -43.44
CA GLU A 404 8.18 -16.24 -42.22
C GLU A 404 8.84 -14.85 -42.07
N GLU A 405 9.21 -14.54 -40.82
CA GLU A 405 10.17 -13.54 -40.32
C GLU A 405 9.76 -12.04 -40.31
N ASP A 406 9.59 -11.45 -39.12
CA ASP A 406 10.64 -10.64 -38.45
C ASP A 406 10.22 -10.25 -37.01
N ASN A 407 11.20 -10.15 -36.11
CA ASN A 407 11.05 -9.70 -34.73
C ASN A 407 10.75 -8.19 -34.71
N GLY A 408 9.62 -7.81 -34.09
CA GLY A 408 9.24 -6.43 -33.90
C GLY A 408 8.31 -6.31 -32.70
N GLU A 409 8.91 -5.94 -31.58
CA GLU A 409 8.32 -5.47 -30.35
C GLU A 409 7.41 -4.25 -30.57
N ASP A 410 6.19 -4.45 -31.05
CA ASP A 410 5.15 -3.41 -31.04
C ASP A 410 3.77 -4.04 -31.30
N GLY A 411 2.97 -4.24 -30.25
CA GLY A 411 1.55 -4.54 -30.46
C GLY A 411 0.87 -5.31 -29.35
N LEU A 412 0.57 -4.67 -28.22
CA LEU A 412 -0.60 -5.03 -27.39
C LEU A 412 -1.12 -3.79 -26.65
N LEU A 413 -1.73 -2.86 -27.40
CA LEU A 413 -2.66 -1.86 -26.89
C LEU A 413 -3.93 -1.88 -27.73
N SER A 414 -4.84 -2.79 -27.39
CA SER A 414 -6.28 -2.54 -27.52
C SER A 414 -7.05 -3.63 -26.77
N LEU A 415 -7.68 -3.22 -25.67
CA LEU A 415 -8.84 -3.79 -24.98
C LEU A 415 -8.67 -3.50 -23.50
N LEU A 416 -8.97 -2.27 -23.08
CA LEU A 416 -9.47 -1.93 -21.75
C LEU A 416 -9.90 -0.47 -21.80
N THR A 417 -11.18 -0.29 -22.11
CA THR A 417 -11.94 0.89 -21.73
C THR A 417 -12.59 0.55 -20.37
N PRO A 418 -12.52 1.42 -19.35
CA PRO A 418 -13.28 1.25 -18.12
C PRO A 418 -14.73 1.69 -18.38
N GLU A 419 -15.70 0.81 -18.08
CA GLU A 419 -17.08 1.26 -17.92
C GLU A 419 -17.18 2.16 -16.68
N PRO A 420 -18.01 3.23 -16.73
CA PRO A 420 -18.22 4.09 -15.60
C PRO A 420 -18.90 3.31 -14.48
N GLU A 421 -18.33 3.49 -13.31
CA GLU A 421 -18.83 3.12 -12.00
C GLU A 421 -20.33 3.43 -11.87
N VAL A 422 -21.17 2.42 -12.14
CA VAL A 422 -22.51 2.38 -11.56
C VAL A 422 -22.29 2.06 -10.09
N VAL A 423 -22.19 3.13 -9.31
CA VAL A 423 -22.31 3.16 -7.86
C VAL A 423 -23.49 2.31 -7.44
N LEU A 424 -23.23 1.11 -6.95
CA LEU A 424 -24.14 0.34 -6.11
C LEU A 424 -23.30 -0.56 -5.19
N GLN A 425 -22.87 -0.01 -4.05
CA GLN A 425 -23.05 -0.55 -2.69
C GLN A 425 -22.05 0.09 -1.72
N ASP A 426 -22.40 1.30 -1.27
CA ASP A 426 -21.81 1.90 -0.07
C ASP A 426 -22.61 1.44 1.15
N ASP A 427 -22.52 0.13 1.45
CA ASP A 427 -23.06 -0.49 2.68
C ASP A 427 -21.94 -1.25 3.42
N ALA A 428 -20.69 -0.80 3.27
CA ALA A 428 -19.63 -1.23 4.17
C ALA A 428 -19.93 -0.62 5.56
N PRO A 429 -20.06 -1.44 6.63
CA PRO A 429 -20.26 -0.88 7.95
C PRO A 429 -19.07 0.02 8.29
N VAL A 430 -19.34 1.29 8.59
CA VAL A 430 -18.33 2.20 9.12
C VAL A 430 -17.82 1.61 10.43
N THR A 431 -16.66 0.95 10.37
CA THR A 431 -15.98 0.46 11.56
C THR A 431 -15.47 1.68 12.34
N ASN A 432 -15.61 1.67 13.67
CA ASN A 432 -15.42 2.84 14.56
C ASN A 432 -14.07 3.56 14.43
N ASP A 433 -13.08 2.95 13.76
CA ASP A 433 -11.70 3.41 13.65
C ASP A 433 -11.26 3.78 12.23
N SER A 434 -12.12 3.60 11.23
CA SER A 434 -11.77 3.81 9.81
C SER A 434 -11.63 5.30 9.44
N ILE A 435 -12.51 6.13 10.00
CA ILE A 435 -12.65 7.55 9.64
C ILE A 435 -12.15 8.39 10.82
N TRP A 436 -10.88 8.27 11.21
CA TRP A 436 -10.12 9.14 12.16
C TRP A 436 -9.72 8.40 13.43
N HIS A 437 -8.89 7.37 13.24
CA HIS A 437 -8.23 6.60 14.29
C HIS A 437 -7.48 7.50 15.28
N VAL A 438 -7.77 7.34 16.58
CA VAL A 438 -7.03 7.98 17.68
C VAL A 438 -5.89 7.04 18.09
N PRO A 439 -4.61 7.42 17.93
CA PRO A 439 -3.49 6.59 18.35
C PRO A 439 -3.57 6.27 19.85
N ALA A 440 -3.28 5.02 20.24
CA ALA A 440 -3.36 4.58 21.64
C ALA A 440 -2.52 5.42 22.63
N HIS A 441 -1.48 6.10 22.17
CA HIS A 441 -0.64 6.98 22.99
C HIS A 441 -1.20 8.40 23.17
N GLN A 442 -2.31 8.73 22.50
CA GLN A 442 -3.04 10.01 22.61
C GLN A 442 -4.49 9.79 23.08
N ASP A 443 -4.83 8.56 23.44
CA ASP A 443 -6.16 8.12 23.84
C ASP A 443 -6.35 8.22 25.36
N ASP A 444 -6.01 9.39 25.91
CA ASP A 444 -6.23 9.75 27.29
C ASP A 444 -6.93 11.11 27.39
N ILE A 445 -7.54 11.37 28.55
CA ILE A 445 -8.40 12.54 28.76
C ILE A 445 -7.65 13.85 28.49
N GLU A 446 -6.40 13.97 28.94
CA GLU A 446 -5.61 15.20 28.78
C GLU A 446 -5.27 15.47 27.31
N HIS A 447 -4.81 14.45 26.58
CA HIS A 447 -4.47 14.60 25.16
C HIS A 447 -5.69 14.86 24.28
N LEU A 448 -6.83 14.22 24.57
CA LEU A 448 -8.07 14.44 23.85
C LEU A 448 -8.65 15.83 24.13
N GLN A 449 -8.61 16.32 25.37
CA GLN A 449 -8.98 17.70 25.71
C GLN A 449 -8.12 18.72 24.96
N ASN A 450 -6.81 18.49 24.88
CA ASN A 450 -5.88 19.34 24.14
C ASN A 450 -6.15 19.35 22.63
N THR A 451 -6.50 18.19 22.08
CA THR A 451 -6.83 18.05 20.66
C THR A 451 -8.17 18.71 20.35
N ALA A 452 -9.17 18.57 21.23
CA ALA A 452 -10.46 19.22 21.11
C ALA A 452 -10.33 20.74 21.13
N PHE A 453 -9.56 21.31 22.06
CA PHE A 453 -9.29 22.76 22.10
C PHE A 453 -8.61 23.26 20.82
N ARG A 454 -7.55 22.58 20.36
CA ARG A 454 -6.83 23.01 19.15
C ARG A 454 -7.75 23.03 17.92
N LEU A 455 -8.52 21.97 17.71
CA LEU A 455 -9.47 21.90 16.59
C LEU A 455 -10.59 22.97 16.72
N ALA A 456 -11.11 23.19 17.92
CA ALA A 456 -12.12 24.22 18.15
C ALA A 456 -11.56 25.63 17.91
N TRP A 457 -10.32 25.90 18.32
CA TRP A 457 -9.65 27.18 18.10
C TRP A 457 -9.33 27.43 16.63
N GLU A 458 -8.81 26.43 15.89
CA GLU A 458 -8.57 26.52 14.45
C GLU A 458 -9.87 26.78 13.66
N LEU A 459 -10.98 26.10 14.03
CA LEU A 459 -12.29 26.37 13.46
C LEU A 459 -12.81 27.75 13.86
N GLY A 460 -12.50 28.20 15.08
CA GLY A 460 -12.79 29.54 15.55
C GLY A 460 -12.10 30.62 14.72
N GLU A 461 -10.82 30.42 14.35
CA GLU A 461 -10.06 31.35 13.50
C GLU A 461 -10.70 31.49 12.11
N VAL A 462 -11.14 30.39 11.51
CA VAL A 462 -11.83 30.40 10.21
C VAL A 462 -13.18 31.13 10.30
N LEU A 463 -13.89 30.97 11.41
CA LEU A 463 -15.20 31.58 11.64
C LEU A 463 -15.12 32.98 12.28
N GLY A 464 -13.92 33.45 12.64
CA GLY A 464 -13.66 34.75 13.29
C GLY A 464 -14.14 34.85 14.75
N CYS A 465 -14.09 33.75 15.51
CA CYS A 465 -14.49 33.68 16.92
C CYS A 465 -13.42 33.06 17.85
N GLU A 466 -12.15 33.09 17.46
CA GLU A 466 -11.02 32.51 18.18
C GLU A 466 -10.82 33.08 19.59
N ASP A 467 -11.10 34.37 19.79
CA ASP A 467 -10.98 35.07 21.07
C ASP A 467 -12.05 34.63 22.09
N GLU A 468 -13.11 33.97 21.62
CA GLU A 468 -14.23 33.51 22.45
C GLU A 468 -14.03 32.08 22.96
N ILE A 469 -13.03 31.35 22.47
CA ILE A 469 -12.74 29.95 22.81
C ILE A 469 -11.49 29.88 23.67
N LEU A 470 -11.65 29.53 24.95
CA LEU A 470 -10.55 29.39 25.91
C LEU A 470 -10.28 27.91 26.24
N PRO A 471 -9.03 27.53 26.52
CA PRO A 471 -8.72 26.18 26.98
C PRO A 471 -9.27 25.94 28.39
N GLN A 472 -9.89 24.79 28.61
CA GLN A 472 -10.40 24.37 29.92
C GLN A 472 -9.83 23.01 30.27
N ARG A 473 -9.00 22.96 31.32
CA ARG A 473 -8.31 21.73 31.76
C ARG A 473 -8.47 21.43 33.25
N ASP A 474 -9.27 22.22 33.94
CA ASP A 474 -9.36 22.16 35.41
C ASP A 474 -10.14 20.94 35.92
N ASN A 475 -10.79 20.21 35.01
CA ASN A 475 -11.64 19.07 35.33
C ASN A 475 -11.52 18.00 34.25
N ASP A 476 -11.31 16.75 34.67
CA ASP A 476 -11.30 15.57 33.80
C ASP A 476 -12.62 15.39 33.05
N MET A 477 -13.72 15.95 33.56
CA MET A 477 -15.05 15.95 32.92
C MET A 477 -15.28 17.08 31.91
N SER A 478 -14.31 18.00 31.76
CA SER A 478 -14.41 19.12 30.82
C SER A 478 -14.21 18.66 29.36
N ALA A 479 -14.73 19.45 28.43
CA ALA A 479 -14.60 19.19 26.99
C ALA A 479 -13.21 19.58 26.42
N GLY A 480 -12.35 20.20 27.22
CA GLY A 480 -11.05 20.74 26.80
C GLY A 480 -11.08 22.23 26.45
N TYR A 481 -12.26 22.80 26.20
CA TYR A 481 -12.44 24.23 25.92
C TYR A 481 -13.78 24.76 26.46
N VAL A 482 -13.83 26.06 26.70
CA VAL A 482 -14.98 26.80 27.28
C VAL A 482 -15.08 28.20 26.67
N GLY A 483 -16.26 28.83 26.78
CA GLY A 483 -16.47 30.19 26.33
C GLY A 483 -15.75 31.23 27.21
N ALA A 484 -15.23 32.29 26.59
CA ALA A 484 -14.58 33.39 27.30
C ALA A 484 -15.53 34.27 28.13
N GLY A 485 -16.84 34.25 27.82
CA GLY A 485 -17.84 35.11 28.47
C GLY A 485 -19.25 34.52 28.48
N GLU A 486 -20.19 35.22 29.14
CA GLU A 486 -21.60 34.81 29.25
C GLU A 486 -22.39 34.94 27.93
N VAL A 487 -21.88 35.73 26.99
CA VAL A 487 -22.47 35.97 25.66
C VAL A 487 -21.40 35.72 24.61
N CYS A 488 -21.75 34.99 23.56
CA CYS A 488 -20.83 34.64 22.47
C CYS A 488 -21.47 34.89 21.09
N SER A 489 -20.63 34.93 20.07
CA SER A 489 -20.99 34.91 18.65
C SER A 489 -21.74 33.65 18.26
N GLU A 490 -22.39 33.67 17.10
CA GLU A 490 -23.17 32.56 16.56
C GLU A 490 -22.29 31.32 16.27
N ALA A 491 -21.11 31.56 15.68
CA ALA A 491 -20.12 30.53 15.39
C ALA A 491 -19.53 29.92 16.67
N ALA A 492 -19.21 30.74 17.68
CA ALA A 492 -18.75 30.23 18.96
C ALA A 492 -19.85 29.47 19.70
N ALA A 493 -21.11 29.91 19.62
CA ALA A 493 -22.24 29.20 20.21
C ALA A 493 -22.39 27.78 19.62
N PHE A 494 -22.16 27.64 18.31
CA PHE A 494 -22.16 26.34 17.65
C PHE A 494 -21.04 25.42 18.18
N LEU A 495 -19.80 25.90 18.22
CA LEU A 495 -18.65 25.12 18.71
C LEU A 495 -18.79 24.80 20.20
N LEU A 496 -19.20 25.76 21.03
CA LEU A 496 -19.48 25.56 22.45
C LEU A 496 -20.64 24.59 22.67
N GLY A 497 -21.64 24.58 21.80
CA GLY A 497 -22.74 23.61 21.83
C GLY A 497 -22.26 22.15 21.73
N LEU A 498 -21.14 21.88 21.03
CA LEU A 498 -20.56 20.54 20.96
C LEU A 498 -20.00 20.06 22.31
N THR A 499 -19.69 20.98 23.22
CA THR A 499 -19.28 20.65 24.59
C THR A 499 -20.44 20.20 25.47
N GLY A 500 -21.70 20.49 25.07
CA GLY A 500 -22.89 20.25 25.87
C GLY A 500 -23.26 21.38 26.83
N GLU A 501 -22.49 22.47 26.82
CA GLU A 501 -22.87 23.74 27.45
C GLU A 501 -23.65 24.59 26.45
N ALA A 502 -24.78 25.15 26.87
CA ALA A 502 -25.60 26.06 26.06
C ALA A 502 -25.33 27.50 26.50
N PRO A 503 -24.36 28.21 25.89
CA PRO A 503 -24.12 29.61 26.21
C PRO A 503 -25.33 30.47 25.81
N ALA A 504 -25.54 31.58 26.51
CA ALA A 504 -26.59 32.52 26.13
C ALA A 504 -26.21 33.21 24.83
N LEU A 505 -27.01 33.01 23.78
CA LEU A 505 -26.79 33.65 22.49
C LEU A 505 -26.92 35.17 22.60
N HIS A 506 -26.10 35.89 21.84
CA HIS A 506 -26.31 37.32 21.64
C HIS A 506 -27.72 37.57 21.06
N PRO A 507 -28.49 38.59 21.48
CA PRO A 507 -29.88 38.84 21.04
C PRO A 507 -30.08 39.06 19.53
N ALA A 508 -28.99 39.16 18.78
CA ALA A 508 -28.96 39.34 17.32
C ALA A 508 -28.52 38.08 16.56
N ALA A 509 -28.22 36.97 17.25
CA ALA A 509 -27.71 35.75 16.63
C ALA A 509 -28.84 34.95 15.97
N GLY A 510 -28.58 34.52 14.73
CA GLY A 510 -29.39 33.52 14.04
C GLY A 510 -29.07 32.11 14.55
N VAL A 511 -29.58 31.10 13.85
CA VAL A 511 -29.14 29.72 14.03
C VAL A 511 -28.10 29.45 12.96
N CYS A 512 -26.83 29.24 13.34
CA CYS A 512 -25.82 28.76 12.40
C CYS A 512 -26.09 27.27 12.21
N GLY A 513 -26.83 26.96 11.16
CA GLY A 513 -27.20 25.60 10.83
C GLY A 513 -26.03 24.86 10.19
N LEU A 514 -26.11 23.53 10.25
CA LEU A 514 -25.25 22.65 9.47
C LEU A 514 -25.24 22.99 7.96
N PRO A 515 -26.36 23.43 7.33
CA PRO A 515 -26.34 23.79 5.92
C PRO A 515 -25.43 24.98 5.63
N GLU A 516 -25.50 26.06 6.42
CA GLU A 516 -24.63 27.23 6.21
C GLU A 516 -23.15 26.89 6.37
N LEU A 517 -22.81 25.94 7.26
CA LEU A 517 -21.42 25.53 7.50
C LEU A 517 -20.88 24.55 6.45
N PHE A 518 -21.68 23.57 6.02
CA PHE A 518 -21.19 22.44 5.21
C PHE A 518 -21.62 22.45 3.75
N THR A 519 -22.84 22.90 3.45
CA THR A 519 -23.41 22.76 2.09
C THR A 519 -23.61 24.09 1.38
N GLY A 520 -23.61 25.19 2.12
CA GLY A 520 -24.12 26.46 1.62
C GLY A 520 -25.64 26.43 1.44
N GLY A 521 -26.16 27.52 0.90
CA GLY A 521 -27.58 27.68 0.61
C GLY A 521 -27.93 27.38 -0.85
N PRO A 522 -29.23 27.33 -1.20
CA PRO A 522 -29.67 26.97 -2.54
C PRO A 522 -29.51 28.11 -3.58
N GLY A 523 -29.07 29.30 -3.17
CA GLY A 523 -28.87 30.45 -4.04
C GLY A 523 -27.55 30.43 -4.82
N GLU A 524 -27.53 31.08 -5.98
CA GLU A 524 -26.33 31.22 -6.81
C GLU A 524 -25.27 32.04 -6.06
N GLY A 525 -24.17 31.41 -5.66
CA GLY A 525 -23.08 32.04 -4.89
C GLY A 525 -23.17 31.88 -3.37
N GLU A 526 -24.13 31.13 -2.84
CA GLU A 526 -24.21 30.80 -1.40
C GLU A 526 -23.28 29.63 -1.05
N ALA A 527 -21.96 29.88 -1.09
CA ALA A 527 -20.94 28.88 -0.72
C ALA A 527 -20.96 28.57 0.79
N PRO A 528 -20.57 27.35 1.20
CA PRO A 528 -20.44 27.00 2.62
C PRO A 528 -19.42 27.89 3.32
N ALA A 529 -19.66 28.17 4.60
CA ALA A 529 -18.73 28.96 5.42
C ALA A 529 -17.41 28.22 5.68
N LEU A 530 -17.42 26.88 5.72
CA LEU A 530 -16.23 26.07 5.86
C LEU A 530 -15.76 25.55 4.50
N THR A 531 -14.45 25.55 4.28
CA THR A 531 -13.86 24.81 3.16
C THR A 531 -13.96 23.30 3.41
N ASP A 532 -13.76 22.47 2.39
CA ASP A 532 -13.75 21.00 2.55
C ASP A 532 -12.74 20.54 3.62
N GLU A 533 -11.59 21.23 3.72
CA GLU A 533 -10.57 20.94 4.74
C GLU A 533 -11.07 21.26 6.15
N ASP A 534 -11.74 22.41 6.33
CA ASP A 534 -12.25 22.83 7.64
C ASP A 534 -13.50 22.03 8.06
N ALA A 535 -14.32 21.62 7.10
CA ALA A 535 -15.41 20.66 7.32
C ALA A 535 -14.87 19.33 7.88
N LEU A 536 -13.75 18.82 7.36
CA LEU A 536 -13.08 17.64 7.90
C LEU A 536 -12.54 17.85 9.32
N LYS A 537 -12.01 19.05 9.64
CA LYS A 537 -11.59 19.40 11.01
C LYS A 537 -12.77 19.38 11.99
N LEU A 538 -13.95 19.85 11.58
CA LEU A 538 -15.17 19.80 12.39
C LEU A 538 -15.66 18.36 12.62
N LEU A 539 -15.63 17.51 11.59
CA LEU A 539 -15.93 16.08 11.72
C LEU A 539 -14.93 15.39 12.68
N ARG A 540 -13.66 15.76 12.59
CA ARG A 540 -12.60 15.28 13.51
C ARG A 540 -12.82 15.74 14.94
N LEU A 541 -13.22 16.99 15.16
CA LEU A 541 -13.57 17.49 16.48
C LEU A 541 -14.69 16.66 17.10
N MET A 542 -15.75 16.35 16.34
CA MET A 542 -16.84 15.49 16.82
C MET A 542 -16.36 14.08 17.20
N ARG A 543 -15.46 13.46 16.42
CA ARG A 543 -14.88 12.15 16.73
C ARG A 543 -14.03 12.16 18.00
N VAL A 544 -13.20 13.19 18.18
CA VAL A 544 -12.38 13.40 19.38
C VAL A 544 -13.27 13.61 20.61
N MET A 545 -14.27 14.47 20.50
CA MET A 545 -15.25 14.75 21.56
C MET A 545 -16.02 13.49 21.97
N ARG A 546 -16.43 12.67 21.00
CA ARG A 546 -17.09 11.39 21.28
C ARG A 546 -16.18 10.45 22.06
N ARG A 547 -14.91 10.30 21.67
CA ARG A 547 -13.94 9.46 22.39
C ARG A 547 -13.66 9.98 23.79
N LEU A 548 -13.49 11.29 23.94
CA LEU A 548 -13.30 11.93 25.24
C LEU A 548 -14.48 11.64 26.17
N ARG A 549 -15.72 11.75 25.68
CA ARG A 549 -16.93 11.44 26.44
C ARG A 549 -17.06 9.94 26.77
N GLU A 550 -16.55 9.05 25.93
CA GLU A 550 -16.47 7.60 26.23
C GLU A 550 -15.53 7.34 27.42
N LEU A 551 -14.33 7.92 27.41
CA LEU A 551 -13.37 7.80 28.51
C LEU A 551 -13.92 8.41 29.82
N GLN A 552 -14.52 9.60 29.74
CA GLN A 552 -15.12 10.27 30.90
C GLN A 552 -16.30 9.50 31.54
N ARG A 553 -17.01 8.68 30.74
CA ARG A 553 -18.13 7.84 31.22
C ARG A 553 -17.68 6.45 31.66
N GLY A 554 -16.41 6.09 31.45
CA GLY A 554 -15.90 4.74 31.70
C GLY A 554 -16.49 3.68 30.76
N LEU A 555 -16.93 4.06 29.56
CA LEU A 555 -17.51 3.14 28.57
C LEU A 555 -16.40 2.53 27.71
N THR A 556 -15.92 1.34 28.06
CA THR A 556 -15.05 0.53 27.20
C THR A 556 -15.91 -0.32 26.27
N TYR A 557 -16.25 0.18 25.07
CA TYR A 557 -16.80 -0.68 24.02
C TYR A 557 -15.65 -1.41 23.33
N GLY A 558 -15.41 -2.66 23.75
CA GLY A 558 -14.44 -3.54 23.09
C GLY A 558 -13.75 -4.52 24.03
N GLU A 559 -14.52 -5.40 24.67
CA GLU A 559 -14.18 -6.78 25.03
C GLU A 559 -15.38 -7.35 25.84
N ASP A 560 -15.89 -8.51 25.41
CA ASP A 560 -16.91 -9.36 26.04
C ASP A 560 -18.37 -8.86 26.14
N ASN A 561 -19.21 -9.39 25.23
CA ASN A 561 -20.55 -9.85 25.57
C ASN A 561 -20.98 -10.98 24.61
N SER A 562 -20.19 -12.04 24.58
CA SER A 562 -20.62 -13.36 24.10
C SER A 562 -20.48 -14.35 25.25
N ASP A 563 -21.35 -14.21 26.25
CA ASP A 563 -21.72 -15.27 27.19
C ASP A 563 -23.01 -14.83 27.91
N GLU A 564 -24.16 -15.15 27.32
CA GLU A 564 -25.39 -15.58 28.01
C GLU A 564 -26.29 -16.36 27.04
#